data_AF-A0AAE6G786-F1
#
_entry.id   AF-A0AAE6G786-F1
#
_cell.length_a   1.000
_cell.length_b   1.000
_cell.length_c   1.000
_cell.angle_alpha   90.00
_cell.angle_beta   90.00
_cell.angle_gamma   90.00
#
_symmetry.space_group_name_H-M   'P 1'
#
loop_
_entity.id
_entity.type
_entity.pdbx_description
1 polymer ?
#
loop_
_entity_poly.entity_id
_entity_poly.type
_entity_poly.pdbx_seq_one_letter_code
_entity_poly.pdbx_strand_id
1 'polypeptide(L)'
;MENGRLQVDGPLAGPFKTTEELAATGCELMTRQGGASAGPAGSEYCALNYYAPDEDAFYLSYLSDFRDRADTREAKTCSMPELLNDPERVNAIITGGDHTHPHNPRFSAADLSGNWHPTRAVSPRSGRVLQRELYVFHKRGDAPCTAYSFNYATRIVTALRNGQWVPIGQVYDDRGNIRMFEGMGWHIE
;
A
#
# COMPACT_ATOMS: atom_id res chain seq x y z
N MET A 1 -13.22 15.73 -0.04
CA MET A 1 -13.98 14.88 0.90
C MET A 1 -15.41 14.80 0.40
N GLU A 2 -15.93 13.59 0.21
CA GLU A 2 -17.32 13.33 -0.14
C GLU A 2 -17.98 12.63 1.05
N ASN A 3 -19.05 13.21 1.62
CA ASN A 3 -19.72 12.67 2.82
C ASN A 3 -18.80 12.38 4.02
N GLY A 4 -17.73 13.17 4.19
CA GLY A 4 -16.74 12.99 5.26
C GLY A 4 -15.68 11.93 4.99
N ARG A 5 -15.71 11.28 3.82
CA ARG A 5 -14.71 10.29 3.38
C ARG A 5 -13.76 10.94 2.38
N LEU A 6 -12.48 10.61 2.47
CA LEU A 6 -11.48 11.09 1.51
C LEU A 6 -11.63 10.32 0.19
N GLN A 7 -11.79 11.06 -0.90
CA GLN A 7 -11.91 10.53 -2.26
C GLN A 7 -10.70 10.97 -3.08
N VAL A 8 -10.21 10.07 -3.92
CA VAL A 8 -9.11 10.32 -4.86
C VAL A 8 -9.52 9.92 -6.26
N ASP A 9 -8.97 10.62 -7.24
CA ASP A 9 -9.14 10.30 -8.66
C ASP A 9 -8.26 9.11 -9.07
N GLY A 10 -8.59 8.44 -10.17
CA GLY A 10 -7.73 7.43 -10.81
C GLY A 10 -7.91 7.39 -12.34
N PRO A 11 -7.01 6.71 -13.06
CA PRO A 11 -5.74 6.16 -12.58
C PRO A 11 -4.59 7.19 -12.65
N LEU A 12 -3.67 7.13 -11.70
CA LEU A 12 -2.33 7.72 -11.84
C LEU A 12 -1.41 6.81 -12.67
N ALA A 13 -1.50 5.49 -12.46
CA ALA A 13 -0.68 4.52 -13.16
C ALA A 13 -1.40 3.16 -13.33
N GLY A 14 -1.01 2.45 -14.38
CA GLY A 14 -1.57 1.18 -14.84
C GLY A 14 -1.86 1.23 -16.35
N PRO A 15 -2.42 0.16 -16.94
CA PRO A 15 -2.75 -1.12 -16.32
C PRO A 15 -1.52 -1.94 -15.94
N PHE A 16 -1.59 -2.64 -14.80
CA PHE A 16 -0.63 -3.66 -14.38
C PHE A 16 -1.26 -5.05 -14.37
N LYS A 17 -0.52 -6.09 -14.71
CA LYS A 17 -1.04 -7.48 -14.71
C LYS A 17 -0.88 -8.20 -13.38
N THR A 18 0.04 -7.73 -12.55
CA THR A 18 0.28 -8.31 -11.22
C THR A 18 0.40 -7.24 -10.14
N THR A 19 0.26 -7.65 -8.88
CA THR A 19 0.47 -6.75 -7.74
C THR A 19 1.96 -6.41 -7.56
N GLU A 20 2.87 -7.27 -8.02
CA GLU A 20 4.30 -6.98 -8.05
C GLU A 20 4.64 -5.83 -9.01
N GLU A 21 4.06 -5.81 -10.21
CA GLU A 21 4.24 -4.72 -11.18
C GLU A 21 3.68 -3.39 -10.64
N LEU A 22 2.47 -3.45 -10.08
CA LEU A 22 1.82 -2.33 -9.41
C LEU A 22 2.71 -1.79 -8.28
N ALA A 23 3.18 -2.65 -7.37
CA ALA A 23 3.98 -2.24 -6.22
C ALA A 23 5.36 -1.72 -6.61
N ALA A 24 6.05 -2.36 -7.57
CA ALA A 24 7.34 -1.88 -8.06
C ALA A 24 7.23 -0.47 -8.67
N THR A 25 6.21 -0.26 -9.51
CA THR A 25 5.97 1.03 -10.17
C THR A 25 5.46 2.09 -9.19
N GLY A 26 4.50 1.72 -8.33
CA GLY A 26 3.93 2.58 -7.31
C GLY A 26 4.98 3.05 -6.31
N CYS A 27 5.91 2.17 -5.91
CA CYS A 27 7.03 2.53 -5.05
C CYS A 27 7.85 3.67 -5.67
N GLU A 28 8.26 3.53 -6.93
CA GLU A 28 9.02 4.57 -7.63
C GLU A 28 8.25 5.88 -7.81
N LEU A 29 6.95 5.81 -8.16
CA LEU A 29 6.13 7.00 -8.37
C LEU A 29 5.84 7.77 -7.07
N MET A 30 5.50 7.06 -6.00
CA MET A 30 5.12 7.66 -4.73
C MET A 30 6.33 8.21 -3.98
N THR A 31 7.46 7.50 -3.99
CA THR A 31 8.67 7.94 -3.28
C THR A 31 9.40 9.11 -3.96
N ARG A 32 9.11 9.39 -5.24
CA ARG A 32 9.62 10.56 -5.97
C ARG A 32 8.88 11.86 -5.65
N GLN A 33 7.75 11.80 -4.95
CA GLN A 33 7.05 13.02 -4.56
C GLN A 33 7.92 13.85 -3.61
N GLY A 34 7.85 15.17 -3.74
CA GLY A 34 8.71 16.09 -2.98
C GLY A 34 8.70 15.82 -1.48
N GLY A 35 7.51 15.60 -0.89
CA GLY A 35 7.39 15.26 0.53
C GLY A 35 7.95 13.87 0.88
N ALA A 36 7.79 12.86 0.04
CA ALA A 36 8.24 11.49 0.32
C ALA A 36 9.76 11.33 0.16
N SER A 37 10.35 12.12 -0.73
CA SER A 37 11.80 12.09 -1.03
C SER A 37 12.67 12.84 0.00
N ALA A 38 12.06 13.63 0.89
CA ALA A 38 12.77 14.48 1.85
C ALA A 38 13.29 13.73 3.11
N GLY A 39 13.30 12.39 3.09
CA GLY A 39 13.86 11.57 4.16
C GLY A 39 13.14 11.78 5.51
N PRO A 40 13.85 11.84 6.65
CA PRO A 40 13.21 12.02 7.97
C PRO A 40 12.38 13.30 8.14
N ALA A 41 12.65 14.34 7.34
CA ALA A 41 11.87 15.58 7.32
C ALA A 41 10.65 15.51 6.40
N GLY A 42 10.52 14.42 5.64
CA GLY A 42 9.47 14.21 4.68
C GLY A 42 8.10 13.91 5.28
N SER A 43 7.15 13.69 4.39
CA SER A 43 5.76 13.39 4.70
C SER A 43 5.27 12.19 3.91
N GLU A 44 4.26 11.53 4.45
CA GLU A 44 3.63 10.41 3.77
C GLU A 44 2.63 10.91 2.73
N TYR A 45 2.52 10.13 1.67
CA TYR A 45 1.44 10.18 0.69
C TYR A 45 0.70 8.86 0.76
N CYS A 46 -0.62 8.91 0.69
CA CYS A 46 -1.50 7.77 0.63
C CYS A 46 -2.10 7.65 -0.78
N ALA A 47 -2.36 6.43 -1.23
CA ALA A 47 -3.08 6.15 -2.46
C ALA A 47 -3.96 4.91 -2.28
N LEU A 48 -4.86 4.68 -3.22
CA LEU A 48 -5.61 3.45 -3.35
C LEU A 48 -4.99 2.60 -4.46
N ASN A 49 -4.88 1.30 -4.20
CA ASN A 49 -4.75 0.32 -5.26
C ASN A 49 -6.11 -0.33 -5.54
N TYR A 50 -6.38 -0.56 -6.82
CA TYR A 50 -7.66 -1.13 -7.25
C TYR A 50 -7.49 -2.03 -8.46
N TYR A 51 -8.44 -2.94 -8.63
CA TYR A 51 -8.51 -3.88 -9.74
C TYR A 51 -9.72 -3.54 -10.61
N ALA A 52 -9.51 -3.42 -11.92
CA ALA A 52 -10.55 -3.23 -12.91
C ALA A 52 -10.90 -4.60 -13.55
N PRO A 53 -12.07 -5.20 -13.21
CA PRO A 53 -12.42 -6.53 -13.68
C PRO A 53 -12.50 -6.64 -15.20
N ASP A 54 -12.89 -5.57 -15.88
CA ASP A 54 -13.10 -5.62 -17.32
C ASP A 54 -11.82 -5.66 -18.16
N GLU A 55 -10.73 -5.21 -17.55
CA GLU A 55 -9.42 -5.13 -18.17
C GLU A 55 -8.45 -6.21 -17.63
N ASP A 56 -8.89 -6.93 -16.58
CA ASP A 56 -8.08 -7.85 -15.80
C ASP A 56 -6.72 -7.22 -15.46
N ALA A 57 -6.77 -6.07 -14.79
CA ALA A 57 -5.61 -5.25 -14.49
C ALA A 57 -5.75 -4.50 -13.17
N PHE A 58 -4.60 -4.23 -12.55
CA PHE A 58 -4.45 -3.40 -11.37
C PHE A 58 -4.04 -1.98 -11.73
N TYR A 59 -4.40 -1.05 -10.85
CA TYR A 59 -4.21 0.38 -11.02
C TYR A 59 -3.86 1.05 -9.69
N LEU A 60 -3.13 2.15 -9.80
CA LEU A 60 -2.80 3.06 -8.69
C LEU A 60 -3.62 4.35 -8.86
N SER A 61 -4.29 4.80 -7.80
CA SER A 61 -4.98 6.10 -7.81
C SER A 61 -3.99 7.27 -7.75
N TYR A 62 -4.50 8.49 -7.93
CA TYR A 62 -3.76 9.68 -7.56
C TYR A 62 -3.46 9.72 -6.06
N LEU A 63 -2.40 10.44 -5.73
CA LEU A 63 -1.85 10.52 -4.37
C LEU A 63 -2.59 11.57 -3.56
N SER A 64 -2.76 11.29 -2.28
CA SER A 64 -3.24 12.25 -1.30
C SER A 64 -2.19 12.47 -0.21
N ASP A 65 -1.90 13.73 0.08
CA ASP A 65 -1.11 14.16 1.22
C ASP A 65 -1.97 14.69 2.37
N PHE A 66 -3.30 14.49 2.29
CA PHE A 66 -4.24 14.93 3.30
C PHE A 66 -3.96 14.24 4.64
N ARG A 67 -4.07 15.01 5.72
CA ARG A 67 -3.79 14.56 7.09
C ARG A 67 -4.87 15.06 8.02
N ASP A 68 -5.45 14.14 8.76
CA ASP A 68 -6.37 14.38 9.87
C ASP A 68 -5.63 14.76 11.17
N ARG A 69 -4.32 14.54 11.21
CA ARG A 69 -3.43 14.86 12.34
C ARG A 69 -2.09 15.42 11.85
N ALA A 70 -1.45 16.22 12.70
CA ALA A 70 -0.12 16.76 12.42
C ALA A 70 0.96 15.68 12.58
N ASP A 71 1.97 15.72 11.70
CA ASP A 71 3.15 14.88 11.83
C ASP A 71 3.91 15.20 13.12
N THR A 72 4.50 14.18 13.73
CA THR A 72 5.53 14.33 14.76
C THR A 72 6.91 14.00 14.18
N ARG A 73 7.93 14.00 15.02
CA ARG A 73 9.27 13.55 14.63
C ARG A 73 9.30 12.03 14.46
N GLU A 74 8.48 11.32 15.23
CA GLU A 74 8.43 9.86 15.32
C GLU A 74 7.33 9.23 14.47
N ALA A 75 6.31 9.99 14.07
CA ALA A 75 5.19 9.52 13.28
C ALA A 75 4.89 10.51 12.16
N LYS A 76 4.95 10.02 10.92
CA LYS A 76 4.44 10.71 9.75
C LYS A 76 3.11 10.07 9.37
N THR A 77 2.17 10.85 8.86
CA THR A 77 0.83 10.34 8.61
C THR A 77 0.25 10.92 7.33
N CYS A 78 -0.45 10.08 6.59
CA CYS A 78 -1.48 10.48 5.66
C CYS A 78 -2.78 9.78 6.05
N SER A 79 -3.92 10.42 5.78
CA SER A 79 -5.21 9.75 5.92
C SER A 79 -5.46 8.93 4.67
N MET A 80 -5.65 7.61 4.84
CA MET A 80 -5.91 6.72 3.72
C MET A 80 -7.22 7.11 3.03
N PRO A 81 -7.24 7.34 1.70
CA PRO A 81 -8.49 7.52 0.98
C PRO A 81 -9.39 6.28 1.10
N GLU A 82 -10.69 6.47 0.91
CA GLU A 82 -11.65 5.37 0.99
C GLU A 82 -12.60 5.29 -0.21
N LEU A 83 -12.56 6.30 -1.07
CA LEU A 83 -13.40 6.43 -2.25
C LEU A 83 -12.50 6.66 -3.47
N LEU A 84 -12.86 6.00 -4.57
CA LEU A 84 -12.22 6.15 -5.86
C LEU A 84 -13.19 6.87 -6.80
N ASN A 85 -12.70 7.90 -7.50
CA ASN A 85 -13.36 8.50 -8.64
C ASN A 85 -12.61 8.11 -9.92
N ASP A 86 -13.09 7.06 -10.58
CA ASP A 86 -12.61 6.62 -11.90
C ASP A 86 -13.83 6.33 -12.79
N PRO A 87 -14.32 7.33 -13.56
CA PRO A 87 -15.53 7.18 -14.36
C PRO A 87 -15.35 6.24 -15.56
N GLU A 88 -14.11 5.91 -15.94
CA GLU A 88 -13.85 4.92 -16.99
C GLU A 88 -13.94 3.48 -16.46
N ARG A 89 -13.70 3.28 -15.15
CA ARG A 89 -13.68 1.96 -14.49
C ARG A 89 -14.66 1.91 -13.33
N VAL A 90 -15.94 2.18 -13.63
CA VAL A 90 -17.02 2.27 -12.64
C VAL A 90 -17.23 1.02 -11.78
N ASN A 91 -16.77 -0.15 -12.23
CA ASN A 91 -16.83 -1.42 -11.51
C ASN A 91 -15.50 -1.81 -10.83
N ALA A 92 -14.57 -0.87 -10.69
CA ALA A 92 -13.32 -1.06 -9.99
C ALA A 92 -13.55 -1.58 -8.57
N ILE A 93 -12.72 -2.54 -8.17
CA ILE A 93 -12.69 -3.09 -6.82
C ILE A 93 -11.47 -2.51 -6.13
N ILE A 94 -11.67 -1.72 -5.08
CA ILE A 94 -10.56 -1.25 -4.23
C ILE A 94 -9.96 -2.48 -3.54
N THR A 95 -8.69 -2.76 -3.83
CA THR A 95 -7.95 -3.92 -3.31
C THR A 95 -7.11 -3.57 -2.10
N GLY A 96 -6.96 -2.28 -1.78
CA GLY A 96 -6.08 -1.88 -0.72
C GLY A 96 -5.72 -0.41 -0.74
N GLY A 97 -4.78 -0.07 0.12
CA GLY A 97 -4.17 1.25 0.18
C GLY A 97 -2.66 1.15 0.13
N ASP A 98 -2.03 2.25 -0.25
CA ASP A 98 -0.59 2.39 -0.34
C ASP A 98 -0.17 3.60 0.46
N HIS A 99 0.95 3.55 1.17
CA HIS A 99 1.57 4.76 1.71
C HIS A 99 3.10 4.71 1.68
N THR A 100 3.69 5.90 1.73
CA THR A 100 5.15 6.05 1.76
C THR A 100 5.64 6.20 3.18
N HIS A 101 6.72 5.50 3.51
CA HIS A 101 7.51 5.79 4.70
C HIS A 101 8.80 6.51 4.31
N PRO A 102 8.90 7.83 4.53
CA PRO A 102 10.09 8.58 4.13
C PRO A 102 11.29 8.35 5.07
N HIS A 103 11.06 7.80 6.27
CA HIS A 103 12.07 7.72 7.33
C HIS A 103 12.59 6.29 7.60
N ASN A 104 11.81 5.24 7.33
CA ASN A 104 12.23 3.85 7.53
C ASN A 104 11.39 2.85 6.69
N PRO A 105 11.89 1.66 6.32
CA PRO A 105 11.14 0.73 5.46
C PRO A 105 10.09 -0.14 6.18
N ARG A 106 10.02 -0.08 7.52
CA ARG A 106 9.24 -1.05 8.32
C ARG A 106 7.81 -0.57 8.44
N PHE A 107 6.88 -1.50 8.42
CA PHE A 107 5.53 -1.23 8.90
C PHE A 107 5.58 -0.82 10.39
N SER A 108 4.79 0.20 10.73
CA SER A 108 4.51 0.57 12.10
C SER A 108 3.49 -0.39 12.73
N ALA A 109 3.41 -0.41 14.07
CA ALA A 109 2.36 -1.17 14.75
C ALA A 109 0.96 -0.65 14.37
N ALA A 110 0.82 0.64 14.03
CA ALA A 110 -0.44 1.20 13.58
C ALA A 110 -0.84 0.67 12.20
N ASP A 111 0.11 0.53 11.28
CA ASP A 111 -0.14 -0.01 9.93
C ASP A 111 -0.60 -1.47 9.99
N LEU A 112 0.04 -2.24 10.88
CA LEU A 112 -0.27 -3.66 11.12
C LEU A 112 -1.45 -3.85 12.08
N SER A 113 -1.92 -2.78 12.72
CA SER A 113 -3.08 -2.84 13.59
C SER A 113 -4.34 -2.93 12.74
N GLY A 114 -5.29 -3.73 13.21
CA GLY A 114 -6.51 -3.96 12.48
C GLY A 114 -7.22 -5.19 12.99
N ASN A 115 -8.49 -5.01 13.32
CA ASN A 115 -9.39 -6.11 13.58
C ASN A 115 -9.38 -7.05 12.36
N TRP A 116 -9.28 -8.35 12.61
CA TRP A 116 -9.34 -9.35 11.55
C TRP A 116 -10.70 -9.32 10.87
N HIS A 117 -10.78 -8.63 9.74
CA HIS A 117 -11.93 -8.63 8.88
C HIS A 117 -11.50 -9.22 7.55
N PRO A 118 -11.58 -10.56 7.37
CA PRO A 118 -11.25 -11.19 6.10
C PRO A 118 -12.24 -10.70 5.04
N THR A 119 -11.87 -9.61 4.37
CA THR A 119 -12.62 -9.03 3.26
C THR A 119 -12.09 -9.67 2.00
N ARG A 120 -12.92 -10.51 1.40
CA ARG A 120 -12.66 -11.22 0.16
C ARG A 120 -13.59 -10.67 -0.90
N ALA A 121 -13.03 -10.01 -1.92
CA ALA A 121 -13.76 -9.72 -3.14
C ALA A 121 -13.43 -10.81 -4.16
N VAL A 122 -14.43 -11.22 -4.95
CA VAL A 122 -14.21 -12.13 -6.07
C VAL A 122 -14.67 -11.41 -7.32
N SER A 123 -13.77 -11.26 -8.28
CA SER A 123 -14.13 -10.76 -9.61
C SER A 123 -15.10 -11.76 -10.25
N PRO A 124 -16.35 -11.39 -10.55
CA PRO A 124 -17.30 -12.30 -11.18
C PRO A 124 -16.86 -12.75 -12.58
N ARG A 125 -16.03 -11.94 -13.24
CA ARG A 125 -15.56 -12.16 -14.61
C ARG A 125 -14.37 -13.12 -14.67
N SER A 126 -13.35 -12.91 -13.83
CA SER A 126 -12.12 -13.71 -13.85
C SER A 126 -12.09 -14.81 -12.80
N GLY A 127 -13.03 -14.81 -11.83
CA GLY A 127 -12.97 -15.66 -10.65
C GLY A 127 -11.82 -15.30 -9.70
N ARG A 128 -11.06 -14.22 -10.00
CA ARG A 128 -9.91 -13.79 -9.21
C ARG A 128 -10.36 -13.43 -7.81
N VAL A 129 -9.69 -14.02 -6.83
CA VAL A 129 -9.85 -13.68 -5.43
C VAL A 129 -8.96 -12.52 -5.10
N LEU A 130 -9.55 -11.43 -4.62
CA LEU A 130 -8.89 -10.23 -4.20
C LEU A 130 -9.02 -10.13 -2.68
N GLN A 131 -7.88 -9.98 -2.02
CA GLN A 131 -7.80 -9.76 -0.58
C GLN A 131 -7.34 -8.32 -0.36
N ARG A 132 -7.84 -7.72 0.73
CA ARG A 132 -7.38 -6.38 1.10
C ARG A 132 -5.90 -6.41 1.48
N GLU A 133 -5.11 -5.55 0.86
CA GLU A 133 -3.69 -5.35 1.16
C GLU A 133 -3.38 -3.91 1.57
N LEU A 134 -2.31 -3.73 2.34
CA LEU A 134 -1.68 -2.43 2.58
C LEU A 134 -0.26 -2.51 2.03
N TYR A 135 0.13 -1.58 1.16
CA TYR A 135 1.51 -1.47 0.70
C TYR A 135 2.24 -0.32 1.38
N VAL A 136 3.48 -0.59 1.79
CA VAL A 136 4.43 0.42 2.27
C VAL A 136 5.57 0.56 1.29
N PHE A 137 5.84 1.80 0.88
CA PHE A 137 6.90 2.15 -0.03
C PHE A 137 7.97 3.00 0.65
N HIS A 138 9.22 2.64 0.46
CA HIS A 138 10.36 3.36 1.02
C HIS A 138 11.49 3.46 0.01
N LYS A 139 12.13 4.62 -0.05
CA LYS A 139 13.34 4.86 -0.84
C LYS A 139 14.26 5.81 -0.09
N ARG A 140 15.56 5.48 -0.05
CA ARG A 140 16.58 6.29 0.62
C ARG A 140 17.57 6.83 -0.41
N GLY A 141 17.41 8.10 -0.78
CA GLY A 141 18.24 8.73 -1.82
C GLY A 141 18.17 7.92 -3.13
N ASP A 142 19.32 7.57 -3.68
CA ASP A 142 19.43 6.81 -4.94
C ASP A 142 19.34 5.28 -4.74
N ALA A 143 19.12 4.79 -3.52
CA ALA A 143 18.94 3.36 -3.29
C ALA A 143 17.69 2.83 -4.03
N PRO A 144 17.65 1.54 -4.40
CA PRO A 144 16.45 0.93 -4.96
C PRO A 144 15.24 1.12 -4.04
N CYS A 145 14.07 1.32 -4.64
CA CYS A 145 12.83 1.40 -3.88
C CYS A 145 12.49 0.04 -3.26
N THR A 146 12.11 0.03 -1.99
CA THR A 146 11.67 -1.17 -1.27
C THR A 146 10.18 -1.11 -1.03
N ALA A 147 9.48 -2.17 -1.40
CA ALA A 147 8.04 -2.32 -1.21
C ALA A 147 7.72 -3.51 -0.29
N TYR A 148 6.76 -3.32 0.60
CA TYR A 148 6.23 -4.34 1.49
C TYR A 148 4.71 -4.41 1.35
N SER A 149 4.15 -5.60 1.49
CA SER A 149 2.70 -5.81 1.58
C SER A 149 2.32 -6.41 2.92
N PHE A 150 1.22 -5.93 3.50
CA PHE A 150 0.51 -6.59 4.58
C PHE A 150 -0.88 -7.03 4.09
N ASN A 151 -1.13 -8.33 4.17
CA ASN A 151 -2.40 -8.92 3.79
C ASN A 151 -3.33 -9.05 5.00
N TYR A 152 -4.44 -8.32 5.02
CA TYR A 152 -5.36 -8.28 6.17
C TYR A 152 -6.07 -9.61 6.44
N ALA A 153 -6.24 -10.46 5.43
CA ALA A 153 -6.94 -11.73 5.57
C ALA A 153 -6.05 -12.82 6.18
N THR A 154 -4.79 -12.92 5.73
CA THR A 154 -3.82 -13.95 6.15
C THR A 154 -2.89 -13.49 7.26
N ARG A 155 -2.83 -12.18 7.51
CA ARG A 155 -1.90 -11.51 8.42
C ARG A 155 -0.42 -11.70 8.09
N ILE A 156 -0.12 -12.02 6.83
CA ILE A 156 1.25 -12.19 6.36
C ILE A 156 1.79 -10.83 5.90
N VAL A 157 3.02 -10.54 6.31
CA VAL A 157 3.84 -9.47 5.76
C VAL A 157 4.80 -10.05 4.76
N THR A 158 4.85 -9.46 3.56
CA THR A 158 5.75 -9.85 2.48
C THR A 158 6.63 -8.68 2.06
N ALA A 159 7.81 -8.98 1.55
CA ALA A 159 8.71 -8.03 0.91
C ALA A 159 8.76 -8.31 -0.59
N LEU A 160 8.75 -7.26 -1.42
CA LEU A 160 8.99 -7.40 -2.85
C LEU A 160 10.50 -7.60 -3.07
N ARG A 161 10.90 -8.80 -3.49
CA ARG A 161 12.30 -9.17 -3.74
C ARG A 161 12.42 -9.80 -5.12
N ASN A 162 13.32 -9.28 -5.94
CA ASN A 162 13.54 -9.78 -7.31
C ASN A 162 12.23 -9.92 -8.13
N GLY A 163 11.31 -8.96 -7.96
CA GLY A 163 10.01 -8.96 -8.66
C GLY A 163 8.99 -9.98 -8.13
N GLN A 164 9.18 -10.53 -6.92
CA GLN A 164 8.26 -11.49 -6.31
C GLN A 164 7.97 -11.15 -4.85
N TRP A 165 6.74 -11.39 -4.40
CA TRP A 165 6.39 -11.29 -2.99
C TRP A 165 6.98 -12.45 -2.18
N VAL A 166 7.87 -12.13 -1.24
CA VAL A 166 8.48 -13.10 -0.33
C VAL A 166 7.93 -12.90 1.08
N PRO A 167 7.26 -13.89 1.69
CA PRO A 167 6.82 -13.80 3.08
C PRO A 167 8.00 -13.61 4.04
N ILE A 168 7.90 -12.59 4.91
CA ILE A 168 8.96 -12.26 5.88
C ILE A 168 8.49 -12.32 7.33
N GLY A 169 7.18 -12.31 7.58
CA GLY A 169 6.65 -12.42 8.93
C GLY A 169 5.14 -12.51 8.96
N GLN A 170 4.61 -12.69 10.18
CA GLN A 170 3.19 -12.80 10.45
C GLN A 170 2.79 -11.95 11.64
N VAL A 171 1.72 -11.17 11.46
CA VAL A 171 1.08 -10.42 12.54
C VAL A 171 0.25 -11.39 13.39
N TYR A 172 0.54 -11.48 14.68
CA TYR A 172 -0.07 -12.49 15.56
C TYR A 172 -1.16 -11.93 16.49
N ASP A 173 -1.37 -10.61 16.51
CA ASP A 173 -2.46 -9.97 17.26
C ASP A 173 -2.95 -8.69 16.60
N ASP A 174 -4.06 -8.15 17.12
CA ASP A 174 -4.74 -6.97 16.56
C ASP A 174 -4.02 -5.65 16.92
N ARG A 175 -2.97 -5.73 17.76
CA ARG A 175 -2.13 -4.59 18.14
C ARG A 175 -1.01 -4.34 17.12
N GLY A 176 -0.95 -5.14 16.06
CA GLY A 176 0.07 -5.03 15.01
C GLY A 176 1.40 -5.65 15.40
N ASN A 177 1.45 -6.53 16.41
CA ASN A 177 2.69 -7.21 16.73
C ASN A 177 3.02 -8.28 15.70
N ILE A 178 4.25 -8.21 15.17
CA ILE A 178 4.75 -9.09 14.12
C ILE A 178 5.82 -10.05 14.66
N ARG A 179 5.76 -11.31 14.21
CA ARG A 179 6.84 -12.28 14.34
C ARG A 179 7.48 -12.49 12.97
N MET A 180 8.77 -12.18 12.84
CA MET A 180 9.52 -12.46 11.63
C MET A 180 9.74 -13.96 11.47
N PHE A 181 9.76 -14.44 10.22
CA PHE A 181 10.17 -15.80 9.90
C PHE A 181 11.69 -15.94 10.05
N GLU A 182 12.15 -17.17 10.26
CA GLU A 182 13.57 -17.46 10.43
C GLU A 182 14.39 -16.98 9.21
N GLY A 183 15.48 -16.24 9.47
CA GLY A 183 16.33 -15.66 8.42
C GLY A 183 15.67 -14.53 7.61
N MET A 184 14.49 -14.04 8.00
CA MET A 184 13.78 -12.97 7.30
C MET A 184 13.81 -11.65 8.05
N GLY A 185 13.77 -10.55 7.31
CA GLY A 185 13.91 -9.20 7.84
C GLY A 185 13.45 -8.11 6.87
N TRP A 186 13.49 -6.87 7.35
CA TRP A 186 13.19 -5.63 6.61
C TRP A 186 14.33 -5.13 5.73
N HIS A 187 15.46 -5.83 5.72
CA HIS A 187 16.60 -5.49 4.90
C HIS A 187 16.93 -6.70 4.04
N ILE A 188 17.38 -6.44 2.83
CA ILE A 188 18.07 -7.42 2.01
C ILE A 188 19.50 -7.42 2.57
N GLU A 189 19.90 -8.52 3.19
CA GLU A 189 21.33 -8.77 3.51
C GLU A 189 22.11 -9.04 2.22
#